data_AF-A0A9D9JJI6-F1
#
_entry.id   AF-A0A9D9JJI6-F1
#
_cell.length_a   1.000
_cell.length_b   1.000
_cell.length_c   1.000
_cell.angle_alpha   90.00
_cell.angle_beta   90.00
_cell.angle_gamma   90.00
#
_symmetry.space_group_name_H-M   'P 1'
#
loop_
_entity.id
_entity.type
_entity.pdbx_description
1 polymer ?
#
loop_
_entity_poly.entity_id
_entity_poly.type
_entity_poly.pdbx_seq_one_letter_code
_entity_poly.pdbx_strand_id
1 'polypeptide(L)' 'MYGSIFHLHPKPGQKAAIRQLFEQWDRERAPRVQGFHAGYLFQPDRSSDELIGVAIFADRELPQERY' A
#
# COMPACT_ATOMS: atom_id res chain seq x y z
N MET A 1 14.37 -7.27 6.88
CA MET A 1 13.43 -6.22 6.44
C MET A 1 13.46 -6.15 4.93
N TYR A 2 12.33 -6.45 4.30
CA TYR A 2 12.14 -6.37 2.87
C TYR A 2 10.97 -5.43 2.59
N GLY A 3 11.07 -4.64 1.52
CA GLY A 3 10.06 -3.65 1.19
C GLY A 3 9.70 -3.72 -0.29
N SER A 4 8.42 -3.52 -0.57
CA SER A 4 7.93 -3.31 -1.93
C SER A 4 7.48 -1.86 -2.06
N ILE A 5 7.88 -1.23 -3.17
CA ILE A 5 7.47 0.12 -3.54
C ILE A 5 6.63 0.01 -4.82
N PHE A 6 5.46 0.62 -4.81
CA PHE A 6 4.53 0.61 -5.94
C PHE A 6 4.20 2.03 -6.36
N HIS A 7 4.27 2.30 -7.66
CA HIS A 7 3.77 3.53 -8.24
C HIS A 7 2.34 3.30 -8.70
N LEU A 8 1.45 4.18 -8.28
CA LEU A 8 0.04 4.16 -8.64
C LEU A 8 -0.26 5.37 -9.49
N HIS A 9 -0.98 5.14 -10.59
CA HIS A 9 -1.59 6.18 -11.43
C HIS A 9 -3.11 6.08 -11.31
N PRO A 10 -3.72 6.71 -10.30
CA PRO A 10 -5.16 6.69 -10.11
C PRO A 10 -5.89 7.28 -11.32
N LYS A 11 -7.01 6.67 -11.70
CA LYS A 11 -7.92 7.31 -12.64
C LYS A 11 -8.42 8.65 -12.05
N PRO A 12 -8.78 9.65 -12.89
CA PRO A 12 -9.29 10.93 -12.41
C PRO A 12 -10.42 10.75 -11.37
N GLY A 13 -10.31 11.46 -10.25
CA GLY A 13 -11.26 11.39 -9.13
C GLY A 13 -11.13 10.17 -8.20
N GLN A 14 -10.27 9.18 -8.49
CA GLN A 14 -10.19 7.93 -7.72
C GLN A 14 -9.22 7.96 -6.53
N LYS A 15 -8.45 9.03 -6.32
CA LYS A 15 -7.47 9.12 -5.21
C LYS A 15 -8.11 8.87 -3.84
N ALA A 16 -9.28 9.45 -3.60
CA ALA A 16 -9.98 9.28 -2.33
C ALA A 16 -10.41 7.83 -2.10
N ALA A 17 -10.88 7.14 -3.14
CA ALA A 17 -11.25 5.72 -3.08
C ALA A 17 -10.03 4.83 -2.81
N ILE A 18 -8.89 5.12 -3.44
CA ILE A 18 -7.63 4.40 -3.18
C ILE A 18 -7.19 4.60 -1.72
N ARG A 19 -7.24 5.83 -1.21
CA ARG A 19 -6.92 6.09 0.20
C ARG A 19 -7.81 5.28 1.14
N GLN A 20 -9.13 5.28 0.90
CA GLN A 20 -10.08 4.48 1.69
C GLN A 20 -9.79 2.98 1.63
N LEU A 21 -9.40 2.48 0.45
CA LEU A 21 -9.02 1.08 0.27
C LEU A 21 -7.79 0.71 1.13
N PHE A 22 -6.77 1.58 1.15
CA PHE A 22 -5.59 1.39 1.99
C PHE A 22 -5.94 1.45 3.48
N GLU A 23 -6.72 2.45 3.92
CA GLU A 23 -7.18 2.57 5.32
C GLU A 23 -7.98 1.34 5.77
N GLN A 24 -8.84 0.81 4.89
CA GLN A 24 -9.58 -0.42 5.17
C GLN A 24 -8.66 -1.63 5.26
N TRP A 25 -7.73 -1.79 4.32
CA TRP A 25 -6.79 -2.89 4.30
C TRP A 25 -5.90 -2.90 5.56
N ASP A 26 -5.40 -1.73 5.96
CA ASP A 26 -4.60 -1.55 7.19
C ASP A 26 -5.38 -1.94 8.45
N ARG A 27 -6.68 -1.63 8.51
CA ARG A 27 -7.51 -1.98 9.66
C ARG A 27 -7.89 -3.46 9.68
N GLU A 28 -8.23 -4.04 8.53
CA GLU A 28 -8.94 -5.31 8.47
C GLU A 28 -8.05 -6.49 8.06
N ARG A 29 -7.02 -6.25 7.25
CA ARG A 29 -6.16 -7.29 6.67
C ARG A 29 -4.75 -7.27 7.25
N ALA A 30 -4.11 -6.11 7.34
CA ALA A 30 -2.72 -6.00 7.83
C ALA A 30 -2.44 -6.79 9.12
N PRO A 31 -3.30 -6.74 10.18
CA PRO A 31 -3.05 -7.49 11.41
C PRO A 31 -2.99 -9.01 11.26
N ARG A 32 -3.51 -9.54 10.13
CA ARG A 32 -3.57 -10.97 9.82
C ARG A 32 -2.46 -11.41 8.85
N VAL A 33 -1.70 -10.46 8.31
CA VAL A 33 -0.61 -10.77 7.38
C VAL A 33 0.65 -11.06 8.18
N GLN A 34 1.07 -12.32 8.19
CA GLN A 34 2.30 -12.73 8.86
C GLN A 34 3.49 -11.94 8.28
N GLY A 35 4.33 -11.41 9.17
CA GLY A 35 5.51 -10.66 8.79
C GLY A 35 5.26 -9.24 8.28
N PHE A 36 4.01 -8.78 8.15
CA PHE A 36 3.73 -7.38 7.84
C PHE A 36 4.16 -6.47 9.00
N HIS A 37 4.83 -5.37 8.66
CA HIS A 37 5.35 -4.42 9.65
C HIS A 37 4.71 -3.04 9.52
N ALA A 38 4.62 -2.51 8.29
CA ALA A 38 4.03 -1.20 8.04
C ALA A 38 3.64 -1.01 6.56
N GLY A 39 2.64 -0.15 6.35
CA GLY A 39 2.19 0.33 5.06
C GLY A 39 2.19 1.86 5.05
N TYR A 40 2.60 2.47 3.95
CA TYR A 40 2.53 3.92 3.74
C TYR A 40 1.99 4.24 2.35
N LEU A 41 1.20 5.30 2.27
CA LEU A 41 0.72 5.87 1.02
C LEU A 41 1.12 7.35 0.96
N PHE A 42 1.95 7.71 -0.01
CA PHE A 42 2.46 9.06 -0.20
C PHE A 42 1.82 9.70 -1.44
N GLN A 43 1.50 10.99 -1.33
CA GLN A 43 1.17 11.84 -2.46
C GLN A 43 2.37 12.75 -2.76
N PRO A 44 3.00 12.66 -3.95
CA PRO A 44 4.09 13.56 -4.31
C PRO A 44 3.59 15.01 -4.46
N ASP A 45 4.38 15.98 -3.98
CA ASP A 45 4.04 17.41 -4.12
C ASP A 45 4.03 17.88 -5.58
N ARG A 46 4.93 17.32 -6.41
CA ARG A 46 5.11 17.72 -7.82
C ARG A 46 4.21 16.98 -8.80
N SER A 47 3.48 15.97 -8.34
CA SER A 47 2.67 15.09 -9.19
C SER A 47 1.37 14.75 -8.47
N SER A 48 0.32 15.52 -8.76
CA SER A 48 -0.99 15.32 -8.14
C SER A 48 -1.69 14.03 -8.57
N ASP A 49 -1.24 13.43 -9.67
CA ASP A 49 -1.92 12.32 -10.33
C ASP A 49 -1.22 10.98 -10.04
N GLU A 50 -0.29 10.98 -9.11
CA GLU A 50 0.47 9.81 -8.69
C GLU A 50 0.32 9.59 -7.19
N LEU A 51 0.41 8.33 -6.80
CA LEU A 51 0.59 7.92 -5.41
C LEU A 51 1.74 6.91 -5.34
N ILE A 52 2.49 6.93 -4.24
CA ILE A 52 3.55 5.97 -3.97
C ILE A 52 3.14 5.15 -2.76
N GLY A 53 2.98 3.84 -2.97
CA GLY A 53 2.73 2.88 -1.90
C GLY A 53 4.03 2.22 -1.44
N VAL A 54 4.19 2.02 -0.14
CA VAL A 54 5.29 1.26 0.46
C VAL A 54 4.72 0.22 1.40
N ALA A 55 5.12 -1.03 1.24
CA ALA A 55 4.79 -2.12 2.17
C ALA A 55 6.08 -2.75 2.71
N ILE A 56 6.16 -2.87 4.03
CA ILE A 56 7.35 -3.35 4.74
C ILE A 56 7.03 -4.66 5.44
N PHE A 57 7.91 -5.64 5.24
CA PHE A 57 7.83 -6.98 5.80
C PHE A 57 9.11 -7.36 6.56
N ALA A 58 8.99 -8.27 7.53
CA ALA A 58 10.10 -8.75 8.34
C ALA A 58 11.18 -9.43 7.48
N ASP A 59 10.77 -10.27 6.54
CA ASP A 59 11.63 -11.03 5.65
C ASP A 59 11.11 -10.99 4.19
N ARG A 60 11.78 -11.73 3.30
CA ARG A 60 11.47 -11.78 1.87
C ARG A 60 10.36 -12.79 1.55
N GLU A 61 9.86 -13.56 2.53
CA GLU A 61 8.71 -14.44 2.29
C GLU A 61 7.48 -13.56 2.09
N LEU A 62 7.23 -13.24 0.82
CA LEU A 62 6.05 -12.50 0.41
C LEU A 62 4.82 -13.36 0.76
N PRO A 63 3.83 -12.80 1.47
CA PRO A 63 2.54 -13.45 1.60
C PRO A 63 2.04 -13.76 0.19
N GLN A 64 1.82 -15.05 -0.10
CA GLN A 64 1.12 -15.41 -1.33
C GLN A 64 -0.30 -14.89 -1.21
N GLU A 65 -0.56 -13.69 -1.72
CA GLU A 65 -1.92 -13.20 -1.94
C GLU A 65 -2.58 -14.16 -2.94
N ARG A 66 -3.33 -15.13 -2.41
CA ARG A 66 -4.28 -15.89 -3.22
C ARG A 66 -5.38 -14.92 -3.65
N TYR A 67 -5.26 -14.47 -4.89
CA TYR A 67 -6.31 -13.75 -5.63
C TYR A 67 -7.59 -14.59 -5.74
#